data_AF-A0A2G2YCL7-F1
#
_entry.id   AF-A0A2G2YCL7-F1
#
_cell.length_a   1.000
_cell.length_b   1.000
_cell.length_c   1.000
_cell.angle_alpha   90.00
_cell.angle_beta   90.00
_cell.angle_gamma   90.00
#
_symmetry.space_group_name_H-M   'P 1'
#
loop_
_entity.id
_entity.type
_entity.pdbx_description
1 polymer ?
#
loop_
_entity_poly.entity_id
_entity_poly.type
_entity_poly.pdbx_seq_one_letter_code
_entity_poly.pdbx_strand_id
1 'polypeptide(L)'
;METLFNGTLSLAGRDQETTGFAWWAGNARLINLSGKILGAHVAHAGLIVFWVGGMNLFEVAHFIPEKPMYEQGLILLPHLATLGWGVGPGGEVIDTFPYFVSGVLYLISSAVLVFGGIYPALLGCETLEESFPFFGYVWKDQNKMTTILGIHLILLGLGAFLLVFKALYFGGVYDTWAPGGGDVRKITNLTLSPSIIFGYLLKSPFGGEGWIISVDDLEDIIGGHVWLGSICILGGIWHILTKPFAWARRALVWSGEAYLSYSLGALAVFGFIACCFVWFNNTTYPSLFYEPTGPEASQAQAFTFLVRDQCLGANVGSAQGPTGLGKYLMRSLIGEVIFGGETMHFWDLRAPWLEPLRGPNGTLSRTDGEINFLFEVEEEGEEPLPNGAFTKVIVHQSLREPLDSRKAVTKHHQPRSGLKHLLGITKEVGKDPGLPEALRARMLSLEDEVNMVMGQYLGAVEGKGLTGMIGTRHTNTTTTRWKGGRSEDDRAITPCSLLTSIGREPHFRV
;
A
#
# COMPACT_ATOMS: atom_id res chain seq x y z
N MET A 1 -7.46 34.69 -21.48
CA MET A 1 -8.83 34.13 -21.52
C MET A 1 -9.43 34.38 -20.15
N GLU A 2 -10.17 35.47 -20.00
CA GLU A 2 -10.85 35.85 -18.75
C GLU A 2 -12.10 34.98 -18.58
N THR A 3 -12.27 34.33 -17.44
CA THR A 3 -13.49 33.59 -17.11
C THR A 3 -14.58 34.60 -16.72
N LEU A 4 -15.52 34.81 -17.64
CA LEU A 4 -16.78 35.52 -17.43
C LEU A 4 -17.65 34.79 -16.38
N PHE A 5 -17.43 35.06 -15.10
CA PHE A 5 -18.49 34.91 -14.11
C PHE A 5 -19.19 36.26 -13.98
N ASN A 6 -20.44 36.29 -14.44
CA ASN A 6 -21.33 37.42 -14.42
C ASN A 6 -21.38 38.04 -13.00
N GLY A 7 -20.95 39.30 -12.86
CA GLY A 7 -20.74 40.01 -11.59
C GLY A 7 -22.00 40.37 -10.79
N THR A 8 -23.11 39.65 -10.99
CA THR A 8 -24.40 39.88 -10.33
C THR A 8 -24.69 38.93 -9.17
N LEU A 9 -23.80 37.96 -8.89
CA LEU A 9 -23.88 37.05 -7.75
C LEU A 9 -22.59 37.08 -6.91
N SER A 10 -22.12 38.26 -6.49
CA SER A 10 -21.00 38.33 -5.55
C SER A 10 -21.48 37.96 -4.14
N LEU A 11 -21.46 36.66 -3.82
CA LEU A 11 -21.47 36.25 -2.41
C LEU A 11 -20.12 36.65 -1.81
N ALA A 12 -20.15 37.59 -0.85
CA ALA A 12 -18.97 38.02 -0.11
C ALA A 12 -18.18 36.81 0.42
N GLY A 13 -16.84 36.84 0.26
CA GLY A 13 -15.96 35.77 0.72
C GLY A 13 -15.88 34.55 -0.20
N ARG A 14 -16.47 34.58 -1.40
CA ARG A 14 -16.42 33.48 -2.39
C ARG A 14 -15.81 33.86 -3.74
N ASP A 15 -15.29 35.07 -3.86
CA ASP A 15 -14.60 35.55 -5.05
C ASP A 15 -13.14 35.94 -4.73
N GLN A 16 -12.34 36.15 -5.77
CA GLN A 16 -10.93 36.46 -5.63
C GLN A 16 -10.69 37.89 -5.12
N GLU A 17 -11.56 38.84 -5.49
CA GLU A 17 -11.41 40.26 -5.14
C GLU A 17 -11.59 40.46 -3.63
N THR A 18 -12.52 39.73 -3.01
CA THR A 18 -12.81 39.82 -1.58
C THR A 18 -11.88 38.98 -0.70
N THR A 19 -11.29 37.90 -1.23
CA THR A 19 -10.50 36.95 -0.43
C THR A 19 -9.01 36.93 -0.73
N GLY A 20 -8.58 37.47 -1.88
CA GLY A 20 -7.21 37.36 -2.38
C GLY A 20 -6.85 36.00 -2.97
N PHE A 21 -7.73 34.98 -2.89
CA PHE A 21 -7.46 33.64 -3.42
C PHE A 21 -8.21 33.39 -4.73
N ALA A 22 -7.48 32.97 -5.77
CA ALA A 22 -8.06 32.53 -7.03
C ALA A 22 -8.86 31.22 -6.87
N TRP A 23 -9.69 30.87 -7.86
CA TRP A 23 -10.60 29.73 -7.79
C TRP A 23 -9.91 28.37 -7.57
N TRP A 24 -8.71 28.17 -8.14
CA TRP A 24 -7.92 26.94 -7.97
C TRP A 24 -7.34 26.78 -6.56
N ALA A 25 -7.28 27.86 -5.76
CA ALA A 25 -6.95 27.85 -4.33
C ALA A 25 -8.19 28.11 -3.47
N GLY A 26 -9.40 27.85 -3.99
CA GLY A 26 -10.67 28.25 -3.37
C GLY A 26 -10.86 27.76 -1.92
N ASN A 27 -10.32 26.59 -1.57
CA ASN A 27 -10.42 26.05 -0.20
C ASN A 27 -9.62 26.87 0.83
N ALA A 28 -8.61 27.64 0.41
CA ALA A 28 -7.89 28.54 1.31
C ALA A 28 -8.79 29.65 1.88
N ARG A 29 -9.92 29.95 1.22
CA ARG A 29 -10.93 30.89 1.71
C ARG A 29 -11.63 30.39 2.99
N LEU A 30 -11.54 29.09 3.30
CA LEU A 30 -12.17 28.47 4.46
C LEU A 30 -11.34 28.55 5.75
N ILE A 31 -10.10 29.07 5.70
CA ILE A 31 -9.16 29.03 6.83
C ILE A 31 -9.78 29.61 8.12
N ASN A 32 -10.55 30.71 8.02
CA ASN A 32 -11.15 31.37 9.18
C ASN A 32 -12.67 31.13 9.29
N LEU A 33 -13.22 30.16 8.54
CA LEU A 33 -14.65 29.83 8.55
C LEU A 33 -14.85 28.46 9.21
N SER A 34 -14.77 28.43 10.54
CA SER A 34 -14.74 27.19 11.34
C SER A 34 -15.97 26.29 11.13
N GLY A 35 -17.15 26.85 10.85
CA GLY A 35 -18.35 26.07 10.55
C GLY A 35 -18.31 25.43 9.16
N LYS A 36 -17.87 26.20 8.15
CA LYS A 36 -17.74 25.68 6.78
C LYS A 36 -16.61 24.66 6.64
N ILE A 37 -15.47 24.90 7.29
CA ILE A 37 -14.34 23.97 7.25
C ILE A 37 -14.70 22.67 7.99
N LEU A 38 -15.47 22.72 9.08
CA LEU A 38 -16.02 21.53 9.72
C LEU A 38 -16.90 20.73 8.73
N GLY A 39 -17.82 21.41 8.05
CA GLY A 39 -18.67 20.77 7.02
C GLY A 39 -17.85 20.09 5.92
N ALA A 40 -16.79 20.76 5.43
CA ALA A 40 -15.88 20.20 4.44
C ALA A 40 -15.16 18.93 4.93
N HIS A 41 -14.64 18.93 6.16
CA HIS A 41 -13.97 17.74 6.74
C HIS A 41 -14.94 16.58 6.94
N VAL A 42 -16.15 16.85 7.46
CA VAL A 42 -17.16 15.82 7.69
C VAL A 42 -17.68 15.25 6.36
N ALA A 43 -17.90 16.08 5.34
CA ALA A 43 -18.25 15.62 4.00
C ALA A 43 -17.14 14.77 3.37
N HIS A 44 -15.87 15.17 3.54
CA HIS A 44 -14.73 14.40 3.07
C HIS A 44 -14.61 13.04 3.78
N ALA A 45 -14.83 12.99 5.09
CA ALA A 45 -14.93 11.71 5.81
C ALA A 45 -16.08 10.85 5.27
N GLY A 46 -17.22 11.46 4.94
CA GLY A 46 -18.32 10.79 4.24
C GLY A 46 -17.91 10.18 2.90
N LEU A 47 -17.08 10.85 2.11
CA LEU A 47 -16.56 10.31 0.84
C LEU A 47 -15.65 9.08 1.05
N ILE A 48 -14.79 9.10 2.08
CA ILE A 48 -13.93 7.96 2.43
C ILE A 48 -14.81 6.76 2.80
N VAL A 49 -15.77 6.97 3.71
CA VAL A 49 -16.68 5.93 4.20
C VAL A 49 -17.60 5.41 3.07
N PHE A 50 -18.01 6.29 2.15
CA PHE A 50 -18.74 5.91 0.95
C PHE A 50 -17.92 5.03 0.02
N TRP A 51 -16.65 5.39 -0.23
CA TRP A 51 -15.74 4.59 -1.04
C TRP A 51 -15.53 3.20 -0.42
N VAL A 52 -15.30 3.10 0.89
CA VAL A 52 -15.15 1.82 1.59
C VAL A 52 -16.40 0.96 1.42
N GLY A 53 -17.59 1.51 1.67
CA GLY A 53 -18.85 0.77 1.54
C GLY A 53 -19.14 0.35 0.10
N GLY A 54 -19.01 1.28 -0.84
CA GLY A 54 -19.27 1.04 -2.27
C GLY A 54 -18.29 0.06 -2.90
N MET A 55 -16.98 0.23 -2.64
CA MET A 55 -15.95 -0.66 -3.15
C MET A 55 -16.03 -2.05 -2.51
N ASN A 56 -16.35 -2.15 -1.21
CA ASN A 56 -16.53 -3.44 -0.56
C ASN A 56 -17.71 -4.22 -1.17
N LEU A 57 -18.87 -3.57 -1.35
CA LEU A 57 -20.01 -4.21 -2.02
C LEU A 57 -19.72 -4.57 -3.48
N PHE A 58 -18.92 -3.76 -4.17
CA PHE A 58 -18.44 -4.06 -5.51
C PHE A 58 -17.57 -5.32 -5.52
N GLU A 59 -16.62 -5.46 -4.59
CA GLU A 59 -15.79 -6.65 -4.44
C GLU A 59 -16.63 -7.89 -4.10
N VAL A 60 -17.56 -7.79 -3.14
CA VAL A 60 -18.49 -8.88 -2.81
C VAL A 60 -19.30 -9.33 -4.03
N ALA A 61 -19.76 -8.40 -4.87
CA ALA A 61 -20.55 -8.72 -6.06
C ALA A 61 -19.74 -9.43 -7.16
N HIS A 62 -18.42 -9.24 -7.22
CA HIS A 62 -17.53 -9.86 -8.20
C HIS A 62 -16.73 -11.04 -7.64
N PHE A 63 -16.92 -11.36 -6.35
CA PHE A 63 -16.17 -12.40 -5.68
C PHE A 63 -16.61 -13.80 -6.11
N ILE A 64 -15.65 -14.60 -6.56
CA ILE A 64 -15.78 -16.01 -6.94
C ILE A 64 -15.03 -16.83 -5.85
N PRO A 65 -15.75 -17.52 -4.95
CA PRO A 65 -15.15 -18.23 -3.82
C PRO A 65 -14.17 -19.34 -4.20
N GLU A 66 -14.31 -19.92 -5.38
CA GLU A 66 -13.46 -21.01 -5.87
C GLU A 66 -12.06 -20.55 -6.30
N LYS A 67 -11.87 -19.23 -6.42
CA LYS A 67 -10.57 -18.63 -6.80
C LYS A 67 -9.90 -17.97 -5.60
N PRO A 68 -8.56 -17.96 -5.53
CA PRO A 68 -7.86 -17.17 -4.53
C PRO A 68 -8.25 -15.68 -4.60
N MET A 69 -8.27 -14.99 -3.45
CA MET A 69 -8.67 -13.58 -3.40
C MET A 69 -7.74 -12.69 -4.24
N TYR A 70 -6.43 -12.96 -4.18
CA TYR A 70 -5.42 -12.15 -4.86
C TYR A 70 -5.51 -12.22 -6.40
N GLU A 71 -6.07 -13.28 -6.98
CA GLU A 71 -6.24 -13.40 -8.45
C GLU A 71 -7.39 -12.54 -9.00
N GLN A 72 -8.24 -12.00 -8.12
CA GLN A 72 -9.49 -11.33 -8.48
C GLN A 72 -9.40 -9.80 -8.37
N GLY A 73 -8.23 -9.26 -8.01
CA GLY A 73 -8.02 -7.82 -7.86
C GLY A 73 -8.76 -7.22 -6.65
N LEU A 74 -8.91 -8.00 -5.58
CA LEU A 74 -9.58 -7.59 -4.35
C LEU A 74 -8.58 -6.92 -3.41
N ILE A 75 -8.98 -5.83 -2.77
CA ILE A 75 -8.15 -5.15 -1.77
C ILE A 75 -8.87 -4.97 -0.43
N LEU A 76 -10.20 -4.94 -0.38
CA LEU A 76 -10.94 -4.76 0.87
C LEU A 76 -11.33 -6.09 1.53
N LEU A 77 -11.76 -7.08 0.74
CA LEU A 77 -12.08 -8.41 1.26
C LEU A 77 -10.90 -9.08 1.97
N PRO A 78 -9.65 -9.02 1.45
CA PRO A 78 -8.48 -9.47 2.18
C PRO A 78 -8.31 -8.84 3.56
N HIS A 79 -8.64 -7.55 3.74
CA HIS A 79 -8.52 -6.89 5.04
C HIS A 79 -9.56 -7.42 6.04
N LEU A 80 -10.77 -7.74 5.58
CA LEU A 80 -11.81 -8.35 6.42
C LEU A 80 -11.46 -9.80 6.76
N ALA A 81 -10.88 -10.54 5.81
CA ALA A 81 -10.39 -11.90 6.00
C ALA A 81 -9.23 -11.95 7.02
N THR A 82 -8.27 -11.03 6.96
CA THR A 82 -7.20 -10.91 7.98
C THR A 82 -7.77 -10.72 9.38
N LEU A 83 -8.87 -9.97 9.53
CA LEU A 83 -9.57 -9.80 10.81
C LEU A 83 -10.34 -11.07 11.25
N GLY A 84 -10.29 -12.15 10.48
CA GLY A 84 -10.92 -13.43 10.78
C GLY A 84 -12.42 -13.45 10.52
N TRP A 85 -12.94 -12.57 9.65
CA TRP A 85 -14.34 -12.63 9.23
C TRP A 85 -14.48 -13.47 7.97
N GLY A 86 -15.42 -14.42 7.98
CA GLY A 86 -15.80 -15.17 6.77
C GLY A 86 -14.77 -16.21 6.29
N VAL A 87 -13.66 -16.39 7.01
CA VAL A 87 -12.59 -17.34 6.66
C VAL A 87 -12.41 -18.43 7.71
N GLY A 88 -11.98 -19.61 7.26
CA GLY A 88 -11.64 -20.76 8.09
C GLY A 88 -10.22 -21.28 7.87
N PRO A 89 -9.96 -22.56 8.18
CA PRO A 89 -8.66 -23.18 8.00
C PRO A 89 -8.15 -23.07 6.56
N GLY A 90 -6.85 -22.82 6.40
CA GLY A 90 -6.22 -22.58 5.10
C GLY A 90 -6.61 -21.27 4.42
N GLY A 91 -7.39 -20.40 5.08
CA GLY A 91 -7.86 -19.15 4.50
C GLY A 91 -9.04 -19.32 3.54
N GLU A 92 -9.71 -20.48 3.56
CA GLU A 92 -10.90 -20.72 2.75
C GLU A 92 -12.05 -19.82 3.19
N VAL A 93 -12.77 -19.24 2.22
CA VAL A 93 -13.94 -18.40 2.50
C VAL A 93 -15.15 -19.29 2.77
N ILE A 94 -15.59 -19.32 4.03
CA ILE A 94 -16.73 -20.12 4.49
C ILE A 94 -18.04 -19.33 4.54
N ASP A 95 -17.98 -18.00 4.65
CA ASP A 95 -19.16 -17.14 4.72
C ASP A 95 -18.86 -15.74 4.18
N THR A 96 -19.60 -15.30 3.16
CA THR A 96 -19.47 -13.96 2.56
C THR A 96 -20.39 -12.92 3.22
N PHE A 97 -21.30 -13.33 4.09
CA PHE A 97 -22.25 -12.44 4.74
C PHE A 97 -21.59 -11.33 5.60
N PRO A 98 -20.52 -11.60 6.38
CA PRO A 98 -19.81 -10.55 7.11
C PRO A 98 -19.25 -9.44 6.20
N TYR A 99 -18.80 -9.81 5.00
CA TYR A 99 -18.30 -8.86 4.01
C TYR A 99 -19.42 -7.94 3.50
N PHE A 100 -20.57 -8.55 3.17
CA PHE A 100 -21.77 -7.81 2.77
C PHE A 100 -22.26 -6.87 3.88
N VAL A 101 -22.36 -7.35 5.12
CA VAL A 101 -22.78 -6.54 6.28
C VAL A 101 -21.86 -5.34 6.46
N SER A 102 -20.54 -5.55 6.42
CA SER A 102 -19.56 -4.47 6.49
C SER A 102 -19.84 -3.43 5.40
N GLY A 103 -19.97 -3.84 4.14
CA GLY A 103 -20.21 -2.94 3.01
C GLY A 103 -21.47 -2.10 3.18
N VAL A 104 -22.58 -2.72 3.60
CA VAL A 104 -23.85 -2.01 3.86
C VAL A 104 -23.73 -1.03 5.02
N LEU A 105 -23.10 -1.43 6.13
CA LEU A 105 -22.92 -0.55 7.29
C LEU A 105 -22.09 0.69 6.96
N TYR A 106 -20.97 0.52 6.23
CA TYR A 106 -20.16 1.65 5.75
C TYR A 106 -20.97 2.54 4.80
N LEU A 107 -21.67 1.96 3.83
CA LEU A 107 -22.45 2.74 2.85
C LEU A 107 -23.57 3.56 3.51
N ILE A 108 -24.31 2.99 4.46
CA ILE A 108 -25.37 3.72 5.19
C ILE A 108 -24.76 4.79 6.09
N SER A 109 -23.67 4.48 6.79
CA SER A 109 -22.97 5.46 7.64
C SER A 109 -22.43 6.64 6.84
N SER A 110 -22.01 6.41 5.60
CA SER A 110 -21.54 7.47 4.71
C SER A 110 -22.61 8.52 4.42
N ALA A 111 -23.88 8.11 4.27
CA ALA A 111 -24.97 9.04 4.02
C ALA A 111 -25.16 9.99 5.21
N VAL A 112 -25.11 9.46 6.44
CA VAL A 112 -25.20 10.27 7.67
C VAL A 112 -24.09 11.31 7.74
N LEU A 113 -22.85 10.92 7.42
CA LEU A 113 -21.70 11.83 7.38
C LEU A 113 -21.84 12.88 6.28
N VAL A 114 -22.25 12.51 5.07
CA VAL A 114 -22.46 13.45 3.97
C VAL A 114 -23.54 14.47 4.32
N PHE A 115 -24.68 14.05 4.88
CA PHE A 115 -25.70 15.00 5.38
C PHE A 115 -25.15 15.89 6.50
N GLY A 116 -24.42 15.32 7.45
CA GLY A 116 -23.74 16.03 8.53
C GLY A 116 -22.65 16.99 8.05
N GLY A 117 -22.09 16.81 6.85
CA GLY A 117 -21.10 17.70 6.23
C GLY A 117 -21.73 18.78 5.36
N ILE A 118 -22.76 18.45 4.58
CA ILE A 118 -23.49 19.40 3.73
C ILE A 118 -24.17 20.47 4.58
N TYR A 119 -24.78 20.09 5.71
CA TYR A 119 -25.50 21.04 6.56
C TYR A 119 -24.59 22.18 7.07
N PRO A 120 -23.46 21.95 7.77
CA PRO A 120 -22.57 23.03 8.20
C PRO A 120 -21.87 23.75 7.04
N ALA A 121 -21.62 23.08 5.91
CA ALA A 121 -20.98 23.71 4.76
C ALA A 121 -21.86 24.76 4.08
N LEU A 122 -23.18 24.49 3.97
CA LEU A 122 -24.11 25.30 3.18
C LEU A 122 -25.14 26.08 4.01
N LEU A 123 -25.70 25.46 5.05
CA LEU A 123 -26.87 25.97 5.78
C LEU A 123 -26.55 26.42 7.22
N GLY A 124 -25.50 25.87 7.82
CA GLY A 124 -25.06 26.21 9.18
C GLY A 124 -24.36 27.56 9.29
N CYS A 125 -24.02 27.93 10.53
CA CYS A 125 -23.22 29.13 10.82
C CYS A 125 -21.86 29.06 10.11
N GLU A 126 -21.39 30.16 9.54
CA GLU A 126 -20.09 30.19 8.86
C GLU A 126 -18.92 30.08 9.85
N THR A 127 -19.10 30.65 11.04
CA THR A 127 -18.20 30.65 12.19
C THR A 127 -18.90 30.07 13.42
N LEU A 128 -18.18 29.34 14.26
CA LEU A 128 -18.72 28.66 15.45
C LEU A 128 -18.39 29.38 16.75
N GLU A 129 -17.50 30.36 16.72
CA GLU A 129 -16.92 31.02 17.89
C GLU A 129 -17.97 31.74 18.75
N GLU A 130 -18.93 32.40 18.12
CA GLU A 130 -19.97 33.17 18.82
C GLU A 130 -21.13 32.29 19.29
N SER A 131 -21.59 31.39 18.42
CA SER A 131 -22.79 30.57 18.69
C SER A 131 -22.49 29.37 19.58
N PHE A 132 -21.28 28.79 19.45
CA PHE A 132 -20.90 27.55 20.15
C PHE A 132 -19.44 27.59 20.62
N PRO A 133 -19.14 28.28 21.75
CA PRO A 133 -17.75 28.47 22.23
C PRO A 133 -16.97 27.17 22.47
N PHE A 134 -17.66 26.07 22.80
CA PHE A 134 -17.03 24.76 22.93
C PHE A 134 -16.51 24.21 21.60
N PHE A 135 -17.17 24.50 20.47
CA PHE A 135 -16.77 24.03 19.15
C PHE A 135 -15.95 25.08 18.36
N GLY A 136 -16.16 26.37 18.64
CA GLY A 136 -15.38 27.45 18.04
C GLY A 136 -13.92 27.43 18.46
N TYR A 137 -13.04 27.85 17.55
CA TYR A 137 -11.60 27.88 17.77
C TYR A 137 -10.91 28.91 16.89
N VAL A 138 -9.79 29.44 17.38
CA VAL A 138 -8.85 30.23 16.58
C VAL A 138 -7.55 29.45 16.48
N TRP A 139 -6.95 29.35 15.30
CA TRP A 139 -5.73 28.55 15.08
C TRP A 139 -4.56 28.93 16.00
N LYS A 140 -4.52 30.20 16.45
CA LYS A 140 -3.52 30.73 17.38
C LYS A 140 -3.80 30.38 18.84
N ASP A 141 -4.99 29.92 19.20
CA ASP A 141 -5.29 29.43 20.54
C ASP A 141 -4.69 28.03 20.73
N GLN A 142 -3.46 28.05 21.23
CA GLN A 142 -2.67 26.85 21.46
C GLN A 142 -3.33 25.88 22.44
N ASN A 143 -4.09 26.37 23.42
CA ASN A 143 -4.77 25.52 24.40
C ASN A 143 -5.97 24.81 23.77
N LYS A 144 -6.72 25.51 22.93
CA LYS A 144 -7.82 24.91 22.17
C LYS A 144 -7.29 23.86 21.19
N MET A 145 -6.17 24.14 20.51
CA MET A 145 -5.54 23.19 19.60
C MET A 145 -5.09 21.90 20.32
N THR A 146 -4.43 22.01 21.48
CA THR A 146 -4.03 20.81 22.26
C THR A 146 -5.23 20.05 22.81
N THR A 147 -6.31 20.75 23.20
CA THR A 147 -7.54 20.10 23.65
C THR A 147 -8.17 19.27 22.52
N ILE A 148 -8.31 19.84 21.32
CA ILE A 148 -8.84 19.13 20.16
C ILE A 148 -7.96 17.94 19.80
N LEU A 149 -6.63 18.12 19.76
CA LEU A 149 -5.67 17.04 19.54
C LEU A 149 -5.85 15.91 20.57
N GLY A 150 -5.96 16.27 21.85
CA GLY A 150 -6.07 15.30 22.93
C GLY A 150 -7.34 14.46 22.87
N ILE A 151 -8.47 15.06 22.47
CA ILE A 151 -9.73 14.33 22.23
C ILE A 151 -9.54 13.31 21.09
N HIS A 152 -8.93 13.71 19.97
CA HIS A 152 -8.69 12.80 18.84
C HIS A 152 -7.71 11.68 19.19
N LEU A 153 -6.68 11.95 20.01
CA LEU A 153 -5.77 10.92 20.51
C LEU A 153 -6.50 9.87 21.35
N ILE A 154 -7.44 10.28 22.21
CA ILE A 154 -8.27 9.33 22.97
C ILE A 154 -9.09 8.46 22.01
N LEU A 155 -9.73 9.06 21.00
CA LEU A 155 -10.52 8.32 20.01
C LEU A 155 -9.67 7.32 19.21
N LEU A 156 -8.45 7.70 18.80
CA LEU A 156 -7.50 6.78 18.15
C LEU A 156 -7.07 5.65 19.09
N GLY A 157 -6.85 5.96 20.37
CA GLY A 157 -6.52 4.95 21.37
C GLY A 157 -7.65 3.93 21.58
N LEU A 158 -8.90 4.39 21.61
CA LEU A 158 -10.08 3.51 21.62
C LEU A 158 -10.15 2.65 20.35
N GLY A 159 -9.83 3.23 19.19
CA GLY A 159 -9.72 2.49 17.92
C GLY A 159 -8.71 1.35 17.97
N ALA A 160 -7.52 1.58 18.54
CA ALA A 160 -6.52 0.53 18.75
C ALA A 160 -7.04 -0.60 19.66
N PHE A 161 -7.76 -0.25 20.74
CA PHE A 161 -8.38 -1.25 21.61
C PHE A 161 -9.50 -2.04 20.95
N LEU A 162 -10.20 -1.52 19.93
CA LEU A 162 -11.18 -2.31 19.17
C LEU A 162 -10.54 -3.52 18.49
N LEU A 163 -9.32 -3.38 17.95
CA LEU A 163 -8.57 -4.51 17.39
C LEU A 163 -8.18 -5.51 18.48
N VAL A 164 -7.72 -5.02 19.64
CA VAL A 164 -7.40 -5.88 20.80
C VAL A 164 -8.63 -6.68 21.23
N PHE A 165 -9.79 -6.02 21.37
CA PHE A 165 -11.02 -6.70 21.73
C PHE A 165 -11.46 -7.72 20.67
N LYS A 166 -11.28 -7.42 19.38
CA LYS A 166 -11.53 -8.37 18.29
C LYS A 166 -10.69 -9.64 18.44
N ALA A 167 -9.40 -9.48 18.66
CA ALA A 167 -8.44 -10.58 18.77
C ALA A 167 -8.62 -11.44 20.05
N LEU A 168 -8.97 -10.82 21.17
CA LEU A 168 -9.13 -11.51 22.46
C LEU A 168 -10.52 -12.18 22.60
N TYR A 169 -11.58 -11.45 22.27
CA TYR A 169 -12.95 -11.83 22.66
C TYR A 169 -13.83 -12.20 21.48
N PHE A 170 -13.77 -11.44 20.38
CA PHE A 170 -14.70 -11.58 19.25
C PHE A 170 -14.15 -12.45 18.11
N GLY A 171 -13.93 -13.72 18.43
CA GLY A 171 -13.59 -14.75 17.44
C GLY A 171 -12.11 -14.84 17.06
N GLY A 172 -11.28 -13.84 17.37
CA GLY A 172 -9.85 -13.86 17.04
C GLY A 172 -9.51 -13.13 15.75
N VAL A 173 -8.32 -13.37 15.22
CA VAL A 173 -7.86 -12.86 13.91
C VAL A 173 -7.20 -14.02 13.14
N TYR A 174 -7.04 -13.86 11.84
CA TYR A 174 -6.42 -14.89 11.01
C TYR A 174 -4.92 -14.99 11.28
N ASP A 175 -4.43 -16.18 11.63
CA ASP A 175 -3.03 -16.48 11.83
C ASP A 175 -2.50 -17.39 10.73
N THR A 176 -1.62 -16.87 9.88
CA THR A 176 -0.93 -17.66 8.85
C THR A 176 0.08 -18.65 9.46
N TRP A 177 0.54 -18.39 10.69
CA TRP A 177 1.54 -19.18 11.41
C TRP A 177 0.94 -20.20 12.36
N ALA A 178 -0.38 -20.40 12.32
CA ALA A 178 -1.05 -21.40 13.15
C ALA A 178 -0.47 -22.82 12.90
N PRO A 179 -0.24 -23.62 13.96
CA PRO A 179 0.29 -24.97 13.81
C PRO A 179 -0.64 -25.87 12.98
N GLY A 180 -0.12 -26.45 11.89
CA GLY A 180 -0.91 -27.30 10.98
C GLY A 180 -1.52 -26.57 9.79
N GLY A 181 -1.23 -25.27 9.64
CA GLY A 181 -1.73 -24.42 8.56
C GLY A 181 -2.52 -23.23 9.11
N GLY A 182 -2.58 -22.15 8.33
CA GLY A 182 -3.16 -20.90 8.80
C GLY A 182 -4.65 -21.00 9.14
N ASP A 183 -5.08 -20.42 10.26
CA ASP A 183 -6.48 -20.47 10.72
C ASP A 183 -6.82 -19.24 11.59
N VAL A 184 -8.11 -18.98 11.78
CA VAL A 184 -8.58 -17.95 12.71
C VAL A 184 -8.40 -18.43 14.15
N ARG A 185 -7.61 -17.70 14.95
CA ARG A 185 -7.44 -18.00 16.36
C ARG A 185 -7.64 -16.80 17.27
N LYS A 186 -8.13 -17.08 18.47
CA LYS A 186 -8.12 -16.12 19.57
C LYS A 186 -6.71 -16.01 20.13
N ILE A 187 -6.30 -14.78 20.43
CA ILE A 187 -5.03 -14.52 21.07
C ILE A 187 -5.27 -14.53 22.57
N THR A 188 -4.58 -15.39 23.31
CA THR A 188 -4.76 -15.51 24.77
C THR A 188 -3.58 -14.97 25.57
N ASN A 189 -2.38 -15.02 25.00
CA ASN A 189 -1.14 -14.68 25.68
C ASN A 189 -0.48 -13.49 24.99
N LEU A 190 -0.83 -12.26 25.37
CA LEU A 190 -0.28 -11.06 24.76
C LEU A 190 1.16 -10.80 25.19
N THR A 191 1.99 -10.35 24.25
CA THR A 191 3.31 -9.82 24.58
C THR A 191 3.18 -8.40 25.12
N LEU A 192 3.24 -8.26 26.44
CA LEU A 192 3.23 -6.96 27.11
C LEU A 192 4.62 -6.50 27.55
N SER A 193 5.66 -7.30 27.28
CA SER A 193 7.04 -6.96 27.64
C SER A 193 7.51 -5.71 26.87
N PRO A 194 7.85 -4.59 27.55
CA PRO A 194 8.31 -3.39 26.88
C PRO A 194 9.59 -3.63 26.06
N SER A 195 10.48 -4.51 26.53
CA SER A 195 11.76 -4.76 25.86
C SER A 195 11.59 -5.38 24.47
N ILE A 196 10.52 -6.15 24.28
CA ILE A 196 10.20 -6.78 22.99
C ILE A 196 9.50 -5.75 22.10
N ILE A 197 8.40 -5.17 22.58
CA ILE A 197 7.57 -4.23 21.80
C ILE A 197 8.36 -2.98 21.37
N PHE A 198 9.07 -2.32 22.28
CA PHE A 198 9.91 -1.18 21.94
C PHE A 198 11.25 -1.61 21.30
N GLY A 199 11.61 -2.89 21.41
CA GLY A 199 12.75 -3.48 20.70
C GLY A 199 12.59 -3.38 19.19
N TYR A 200 11.40 -3.68 18.65
CA TYR A 200 11.10 -3.52 17.20
C TYR A 200 11.37 -2.10 16.69
N LEU A 201 11.07 -1.06 17.49
CA LEU A 201 11.29 0.33 17.10
C LEU A 201 12.77 0.69 16.94
N LEU A 202 13.66 -0.07 17.60
CA LEU A 202 15.11 0.16 17.59
C LEU A 202 15.86 -0.77 16.62
N LYS A 203 15.15 -1.72 15.98
CA LYS A 203 15.73 -2.58 14.95
C LYS A 203 16.16 -1.77 13.73
N SER A 204 17.20 -2.25 13.07
CA SER A 204 17.69 -1.69 11.81
C SER A 204 16.64 -1.86 10.70
N PRO A 205 16.45 -0.88 9.80
CA PRO A 205 15.52 -1.02 8.67
C PRO A 205 16.12 -1.78 7.47
N PHE A 206 17.36 -2.27 7.57
CA PHE A 206 18.04 -3.00 6.50
C PHE A 206 17.70 -4.51 6.51
N GLY A 207 18.15 -5.23 5.48
CA GLY A 207 17.96 -6.68 5.33
C GLY A 207 18.39 -7.47 6.58
N GLY A 208 17.69 -8.58 6.84
CA GLY A 208 17.82 -9.39 8.05
C GLY A 208 17.13 -8.84 9.30
N GLU A 209 16.89 -7.53 9.41
CA GLU A 209 16.36 -6.88 10.62
C GLU A 209 14.96 -6.32 10.42
N GLY A 210 14.74 -5.51 9.38
CA GLY A 210 13.41 -5.09 8.91
C GLY A 210 12.60 -4.16 9.82
N TRP A 211 13.21 -3.44 10.77
CA TRP A 211 12.51 -2.51 11.69
C TRP A 211 11.19 -3.12 12.24
N ILE A 212 10.09 -2.35 12.30
CA ILE A 212 8.76 -2.85 12.68
C ILE A 212 8.10 -3.76 11.64
N ILE A 213 8.59 -3.77 10.39
CA ILE A 213 8.07 -4.62 9.30
C ILE A 213 8.37 -6.10 9.59
N SER A 214 9.36 -6.37 10.44
CA SER A 214 9.78 -7.72 10.84
C SER A 214 8.89 -8.42 11.85
N VAL A 215 7.78 -7.80 12.29
CA VAL A 215 6.85 -8.45 13.24
C VAL A 215 6.27 -9.73 12.63
N ASP A 216 6.49 -10.84 13.31
CA ASP A 216 6.28 -12.19 12.77
C ASP A 216 5.19 -12.99 13.50
N ASP A 217 4.70 -12.53 14.65
CA ASP A 217 3.60 -13.17 15.38
C ASP A 217 2.47 -12.19 15.79
N LEU A 218 1.30 -12.76 16.09
CA LEU A 218 0.10 -11.98 16.42
C LEU A 218 0.10 -11.50 17.87
N GLU A 219 0.78 -12.19 18.78
CA GLU A 219 0.91 -11.80 20.17
C GLU A 219 1.59 -10.44 20.31
N ASP A 220 2.62 -10.19 19.50
CA ASP A 220 3.38 -8.95 19.43
C ASP A 220 2.59 -7.86 18.71
N ILE A 221 1.85 -8.19 17.63
CA ILE A 221 0.96 -7.24 16.96
C ILE A 221 -0.10 -6.74 17.95
N ILE A 222 -0.84 -7.64 18.59
CA ILE A 222 -1.93 -7.25 19.50
C ILE A 222 -1.37 -6.61 20.77
N GLY A 223 -0.25 -7.11 21.30
CA GLY A 223 0.47 -6.50 22.43
C GLY A 223 0.94 -5.07 22.14
N GLY A 224 1.47 -4.84 20.94
CA GLY A 224 1.84 -3.50 20.46
C GLY A 224 0.65 -2.54 20.38
N HIS A 225 -0.53 -3.02 19.97
CA HIS A 225 -1.75 -2.22 19.95
C HIS A 225 -2.28 -1.90 21.36
N VAL A 226 -2.05 -2.75 22.37
CA VAL A 226 -2.32 -2.42 23.78
C VAL A 226 -1.45 -1.25 24.24
N TRP A 227 -0.15 -1.29 23.92
CA TRP A 227 0.76 -0.20 24.23
C TRP A 227 0.36 1.10 23.52
N LEU A 228 0.10 1.03 22.21
CA LEU A 228 -0.32 2.17 21.40
C LEU A 228 -1.63 2.78 21.94
N GLY A 229 -2.64 1.96 22.19
CA GLY A 229 -3.92 2.40 22.74
C GLY A 229 -3.75 3.12 24.07
N SER A 230 -2.94 2.56 24.98
CA SER A 230 -2.64 3.16 26.27
C SER A 230 -1.88 4.50 26.14
N ILE A 231 -0.85 4.55 25.29
CA ILE A 231 -0.07 5.77 25.03
C ILE A 231 -0.94 6.88 24.44
N CYS A 232 -1.81 6.55 23.47
CA CYS A 232 -2.73 7.50 22.86
C CYS A 232 -3.74 8.06 23.87
N ILE A 233 -4.33 7.23 24.73
CA ILE A 233 -5.28 7.70 25.76
C ILE A 233 -4.58 8.58 26.79
N LEU A 234 -3.45 8.13 27.35
CA LEU A 234 -2.70 8.91 28.34
C LEU A 234 -2.16 10.22 27.76
N GLY A 235 -1.62 10.18 26.53
CA GLY A 235 -1.18 11.36 25.80
C GLY A 235 -2.33 12.30 25.48
N GLY A 236 -3.52 11.77 25.17
CA GLY A 236 -4.72 12.57 24.94
C GLY A 236 -5.20 13.29 26.20
N ILE A 237 -5.27 12.60 27.33
CA ILE A 237 -5.56 13.20 28.64
C ILE A 237 -4.52 14.28 28.97
N TRP A 238 -3.24 13.99 28.77
CA TRP A 238 -2.16 14.95 28.97
C TRP A 238 -2.36 16.21 28.13
N HIS A 239 -2.65 16.09 26.83
CA HIS A 239 -2.84 17.23 25.94
C HIS A 239 -4.11 18.05 26.24
N ILE A 240 -5.14 17.44 26.81
CA ILE A 240 -6.33 18.15 27.31
C ILE A 240 -6.01 18.95 28.57
N LEU A 241 -5.25 18.38 29.49
CA LEU A 241 -4.98 18.97 30.81
C LEU A 241 -3.80 19.96 30.81
N THR A 242 -2.97 19.97 29.76
CA THR A 242 -1.76 20.79 29.69
C THR A 242 -1.78 21.78 28.53
N LYS A 243 -0.88 22.78 28.62
CA LYS A 243 -0.65 23.78 27.58
C LYS A 243 0.76 23.63 27.03
N PRO A 244 1.02 23.99 25.76
CA PRO A 244 2.35 23.94 25.20
C PRO A 244 3.38 24.70 26.04
N PHE A 245 4.46 24.01 26.40
CA PHE A 245 5.54 24.59 27.18
C PHE A 245 6.26 25.70 26.40
N ALA A 246 6.97 26.56 27.14
CA ALA A 246 7.62 27.73 26.57
C ALA A 246 8.61 27.39 25.43
N TRP A 247 9.32 26.26 25.51
CA TRP A 247 10.22 25.82 24.45
C TRP A 247 9.45 25.43 23.18
N ALA A 248 8.36 24.68 23.29
CA ALA A 248 7.54 24.24 22.16
C ALA A 248 6.92 25.45 21.44
N ARG A 249 6.46 26.45 22.21
CA ARG A 249 5.93 27.71 21.66
C ARG A 249 6.97 28.50 20.85
N ARG A 250 8.25 28.39 21.19
CA ARG A 250 9.35 29.07 20.48
C ARG A 250 9.88 28.27 19.28
N ALA A 251 9.73 26.95 19.30
CA ALA A 251 10.26 26.07 18.26
C ALA A 251 9.28 25.87 17.08
N LEU A 252 7.97 25.92 17.34
CA LEU A 252 6.94 25.59 16.35
C LEU A 252 6.21 26.83 15.82
N VAL A 253 5.61 26.69 14.64
CA VAL A 253 4.74 27.69 14.02
C VAL A 253 3.29 27.37 14.34
N TRP A 254 2.53 28.36 14.81
CA TRP A 254 1.16 28.18 15.32
C TRP A 254 0.14 28.80 14.37
N SER A 255 -0.14 28.10 13.27
CA SER A 255 -1.14 28.47 12.25
C SER A 255 -1.80 27.21 11.69
N GLY A 256 -3.01 27.34 11.13
CA GLY A 256 -3.72 26.20 10.52
C GLY A 256 -2.93 25.54 9.39
N GLU A 257 -2.23 26.34 8.58
CA GLU A 257 -1.35 25.84 7.52
C GLU A 257 -0.15 25.07 8.06
N ALA A 258 0.46 25.51 9.17
CA ALA A 258 1.55 24.79 9.81
C ALA A 258 1.07 23.45 10.40
N TYR A 259 -0.10 23.41 11.04
CA TYR A 259 -0.65 22.15 11.55
C TYR A 259 -0.97 21.16 10.42
N LEU A 260 -1.49 21.66 9.30
CA LEU A 260 -1.71 20.87 8.10
C LEU A 260 -0.37 20.32 7.56
N SER A 261 0.68 21.15 7.47
CA SER A 261 1.98 20.71 6.96
C SER A 261 2.65 19.66 7.84
N TYR A 262 2.54 19.77 9.17
CA TYR A 262 3.00 18.73 10.10
C TYR A 262 2.30 17.39 9.86
N SER A 263 0.99 17.45 9.64
CA SER A 263 0.16 16.25 9.37
C SER A 263 0.49 15.63 8.01
N LEU A 264 0.74 16.44 6.98
CA LEU A 264 1.19 15.97 5.66
C LEU A 264 2.55 15.26 5.74
N GLY A 265 3.49 15.82 6.51
CA GLY A 265 4.78 15.18 6.76
C GLY A 265 4.62 13.80 7.44
N ALA A 266 3.75 13.71 8.45
CA ALA A 266 3.46 12.44 9.13
C ALA A 266 2.79 11.42 8.19
N LEU A 267 1.79 11.83 7.41
CA LEU A 267 1.09 10.96 6.44
C LEU A 267 2.02 10.45 5.34
N ALA A 268 2.98 11.26 4.88
CA ALA A 268 3.98 10.81 3.91
C ALA A 268 4.82 9.66 4.47
N VAL A 269 5.26 9.77 5.73
CA VAL A 269 5.98 8.69 6.42
C VAL A 269 5.08 7.47 6.59
N PHE A 270 3.82 7.63 6.99
CA PHE A 270 2.87 6.50 7.08
C PHE A 270 2.71 5.77 5.75
N GLY A 271 2.64 6.51 4.64
CA GLY A 271 2.59 5.92 3.29
C GLY A 271 3.83 5.10 2.94
N PHE A 272 5.03 5.60 3.24
CA PHE A 272 6.27 4.84 3.02
C PHE A 272 6.33 3.58 3.87
N ILE A 273 5.90 3.66 5.14
CA ILE A 273 5.86 2.50 6.05
C ILE A 273 4.86 1.46 5.53
N ALA A 274 3.64 1.88 5.18
CA ALA A 274 2.61 0.99 4.64
C ALA A 274 3.07 0.29 3.35
N CYS A 275 3.78 1.01 2.47
CA CYS A 275 4.37 0.47 1.24
C CYS A 275 5.34 -0.69 1.54
N CYS A 276 6.24 -0.51 2.51
CA CYS A 276 7.15 -1.58 2.91
C CYS A 276 6.43 -2.74 3.62
N PHE A 277 5.43 -2.45 4.45
CA PHE A 277 4.66 -3.48 5.17
C PHE A 277 3.98 -4.44 4.21
N VAL A 278 3.19 -3.92 3.24
CA VAL A 278 2.47 -4.77 2.29
C VAL A 278 3.42 -5.51 1.34
N TRP A 279 4.63 -4.99 1.11
CA TRP A 279 5.59 -5.63 0.22
C TRP A 279 6.36 -6.80 0.87
N PHE A 280 6.61 -6.75 2.18
CA PHE A 280 7.50 -7.70 2.86
C PHE A 280 6.84 -8.55 3.95
N ASN A 281 5.84 -8.03 4.67
CA ASN A 281 5.31 -8.70 5.85
C ASN A 281 4.18 -9.66 5.47
N ASN A 282 4.39 -10.97 5.66
CA ASN A 282 3.38 -12.00 5.39
C ASN A 282 2.56 -12.40 6.64
N THR A 283 2.77 -11.76 7.79
CA THR A 283 1.99 -12.00 9.02
C THR A 283 0.71 -11.14 9.04
N THR A 284 0.85 -9.83 8.87
CA THR A 284 -0.27 -8.87 8.79
C THR A 284 -0.91 -8.84 7.41
N TYR A 285 -0.18 -9.24 6.36
CA TYR A 285 -0.69 -9.49 5.02
C TYR A 285 -0.50 -10.96 4.63
N PRO A 286 -1.34 -11.88 5.13
CA PRO A 286 -1.23 -13.31 4.80
C PRO A 286 -1.22 -13.54 3.29
N SER A 287 -0.21 -14.25 2.78
CA SER A 287 -0.03 -14.52 1.35
C SER A 287 -1.22 -15.25 0.71
N LEU A 288 -2.02 -15.96 1.53
CA LEU A 288 -3.28 -16.60 1.14
C LEU A 288 -4.32 -15.60 0.62
N PHE A 289 -4.32 -14.37 1.13
CA PHE A 289 -5.25 -13.32 0.71
C PHE A 289 -4.60 -12.30 -0.24
N TYR A 290 -3.29 -12.06 -0.10
CA TYR A 290 -2.57 -10.95 -0.74
C TYR A 290 -1.55 -11.36 -1.81
N GLU A 291 -1.44 -12.64 -2.17
CA GLU A 291 -0.37 -13.22 -3.01
C GLU A 291 0.94 -13.41 -2.23
N PRO A 292 1.79 -14.39 -2.59
CA PRO A 292 3.17 -14.44 -2.12
C PRO A 292 3.91 -13.13 -2.40
N THR A 293 4.70 -12.68 -1.42
CA THR A 293 5.61 -11.54 -1.61
C THR A 293 6.64 -11.85 -2.70
N GLY A 294 7.28 -10.82 -3.26
CA GLY A 294 8.37 -11.01 -4.24
C GLY A 294 9.49 -11.95 -3.74
N PRO A 295 10.01 -11.77 -2.50
CA PRO A 295 10.92 -12.72 -1.88
C PRO A 295 10.35 -14.13 -1.75
N GLU A 296 9.07 -14.26 -1.36
CA GLU A 296 8.40 -15.54 -1.19
C GLU A 296 8.26 -16.32 -2.49
N ALA A 297 7.80 -15.68 -3.55
CA ALA A 297 7.68 -16.28 -4.87
C ALA A 297 9.05 -16.74 -5.44
N SER A 298 10.10 -15.95 -5.20
CA SER A 298 11.46 -16.30 -5.63
C SER A 298 11.99 -17.55 -4.91
N GLN A 299 11.78 -17.66 -3.60
CA GLN A 299 12.18 -18.85 -2.85
C GLN A 299 11.32 -20.07 -3.22
N ALA A 300 10.01 -19.89 -3.44
CA ALA A 300 9.12 -20.96 -3.88
C ALA A 300 9.54 -21.54 -5.24
N GLN A 301 10.02 -20.70 -6.16
CA GLN A 301 10.60 -21.14 -7.42
C GLN A 301 11.83 -22.04 -7.19
N ALA A 302 12.80 -21.59 -6.39
CA ALA A 302 14.01 -22.36 -6.12
C ALA A 302 13.68 -23.71 -5.45
N PHE A 303 12.76 -23.70 -4.49
CA PHE A 303 12.27 -24.90 -3.83
C PHE A 303 11.63 -25.89 -4.82
N THR A 304 10.77 -25.41 -5.72
CA THR A 304 10.10 -26.26 -6.73
C THR A 304 11.11 -27.00 -7.60
N PHE A 305 12.14 -26.30 -8.11
CA PHE A 305 13.16 -26.93 -8.94
C PHE A 305 14.09 -27.86 -8.15
N LEU A 306 14.38 -27.53 -6.90
CA LEU A 306 15.15 -28.39 -6.00
C LEU A 306 14.44 -29.74 -5.80
N VAL A 307 13.17 -29.70 -5.39
CA VAL A 307 12.36 -30.91 -5.15
C VAL A 307 12.24 -31.74 -6.43
N ARG A 308 11.88 -31.10 -7.55
CA ARG A 308 11.76 -31.77 -8.85
C ARG A 308 13.05 -32.50 -9.22
N ASP A 309 14.20 -31.81 -9.18
CA ASP A 309 15.46 -32.39 -9.63
C ASP A 309 15.96 -33.47 -8.66
N GLN A 310 15.66 -33.33 -7.38
CA GLN A 310 15.91 -34.38 -6.40
C GLN A 310 15.08 -35.64 -6.67
N CYS A 311 13.78 -35.50 -6.98
CA CYS A 311 12.93 -36.61 -7.38
C CYS A 311 13.41 -37.29 -8.68
N LEU A 312 14.08 -36.54 -9.56
CA LEU A 312 14.74 -37.06 -10.76
C LEU A 312 16.12 -37.70 -10.47
N GLY A 313 16.53 -37.78 -9.20
CA GLY A 313 17.76 -38.44 -8.75
C GLY A 313 19.00 -37.55 -8.70
N ALA A 314 18.86 -36.22 -8.82
CA ALA A 314 19.98 -35.31 -8.66
C ALA A 314 20.37 -35.18 -7.18
N ASN A 315 21.67 -35.25 -6.88
CA ASN A 315 22.16 -34.91 -5.55
C ASN A 315 22.25 -33.38 -5.41
N VAL A 316 21.20 -32.78 -4.85
CA VAL A 316 21.06 -31.32 -4.72
C VAL A 316 22.12 -30.67 -3.82
N GLY A 317 22.71 -31.43 -2.88
CA GLY A 317 23.73 -30.93 -1.96
C GLY A 317 25.13 -30.84 -2.58
N SER A 318 25.43 -31.66 -3.58
CA SER A 318 26.73 -31.66 -4.29
C SER A 318 26.65 -31.12 -5.73
N ALA A 319 25.46 -30.75 -6.20
CA ALA A 319 25.26 -30.21 -7.54
C ALA A 319 25.89 -28.82 -7.67
N GLN A 320 26.99 -28.73 -8.41
CA GLN A 320 27.67 -27.47 -8.71
C GLN A 320 27.03 -26.76 -9.91
N GLY A 321 26.76 -25.47 -9.76
CA GLY A 321 26.27 -24.59 -10.82
C GLY A 321 27.41 -24.05 -11.70
N PRO A 322 27.07 -23.37 -12.82
CA PRO A 322 28.07 -22.89 -13.79
C PRO A 322 29.08 -21.87 -13.24
N THR A 323 28.73 -21.16 -12.16
CA THR A 323 29.58 -20.16 -11.51
C THR A 323 30.56 -20.75 -10.49
N GLY A 324 30.49 -22.07 -10.25
CA GLY A 324 31.25 -22.76 -9.22
C GLY A 324 30.58 -22.80 -7.85
N LEU A 325 29.52 -22.01 -7.63
CA LEU A 325 28.64 -22.11 -6.46
C LEU A 325 27.69 -23.31 -6.57
N GLY A 326 27.08 -23.73 -5.46
CA GLY A 326 26.05 -24.77 -5.50
C GLY A 326 24.82 -24.32 -6.29
N LYS A 327 24.29 -25.20 -7.13
CA LYS A 327 23.17 -24.90 -8.04
C LYS A 327 21.86 -24.67 -7.27
N TYR A 328 21.59 -25.49 -6.26
CA TYR A 328 20.36 -25.44 -5.47
C TYR A 328 20.58 -24.89 -4.07
N LEU A 329 21.72 -25.22 -3.45
CA LEU A 329 22.06 -24.85 -2.07
C LEU A 329 23.43 -24.22 -2.02
N MET A 330 23.59 -23.19 -1.21
CA MET A 330 24.87 -22.56 -0.92
C MET A 330 24.86 -21.92 0.47
N ARG A 331 25.91 -21.17 0.82
CA ARG A 331 26.02 -20.50 2.12
C ARG A 331 25.75 -19.01 2.01
N SER A 332 25.05 -18.47 3.01
CA SER A 332 24.94 -17.03 3.23
C SER A 332 26.29 -16.46 3.67
N LEU A 333 26.36 -15.12 3.75
CA LEU A 333 27.56 -14.42 4.23
C LEU A 333 27.95 -14.78 5.67
N ILE A 334 27.01 -15.29 6.47
CA ILE A 334 27.20 -15.73 7.86
C ILE A 334 27.26 -17.26 8.01
N GLY A 335 27.22 -18.00 6.89
CA GLY A 335 27.45 -19.44 6.87
C GLY A 335 26.19 -20.31 6.94
N GLU A 336 25.00 -19.73 7.03
CA GLU A 336 23.73 -20.46 6.97
C GLU A 336 23.49 -21.09 5.60
N VAL A 337 22.85 -22.25 5.56
CA VAL A 337 22.46 -22.88 4.29
C VAL A 337 21.25 -22.16 3.72
N ILE A 338 21.36 -21.72 2.46
CA ILE A 338 20.34 -20.95 1.75
C ILE A 338 20.16 -21.50 0.33
N PHE A 339 19.06 -21.12 -0.33
CA PHE A 339 18.87 -21.45 -1.74
C PHE A 339 19.88 -20.73 -2.65
N GLY A 340 20.30 -21.43 -3.70
CA GLY A 340 21.25 -20.96 -4.72
C GLY A 340 20.61 -20.11 -5.81
N GLY A 341 21.44 -19.49 -6.64
CA GLY A 341 20.98 -18.63 -7.75
C GLY A 341 20.62 -17.21 -7.30
N GLU A 342 19.82 -16.49 -8.09
CA GLU A 342 19.48 -15.08 -7.82
C GLU A 342 18.68 -14.88 -6.53
N THR A 343 17.96 -15.91 -6.07
CA THR A 343 17.20 -15.87 -4.81
C THR A 343 18.09 -15.79 -3.55
N MET A 344 19.42 -15.80 -3.72
CA MET A 344 20.37 -15.61 -2.63
C MET A 344 20.15 -14.33 -1.83
N HIS A 345 19.59 -13.29 -2.46
CA HIS A 345 19.31 -12.01 -1.81
C HIS A 345 18.05 -12.05 -0.94
N PHE A 346 17.23 -13.10 -1.05
CA PHE A 346 15.97 -13.27 -0.32
C PHE A 346 16.03 -14.32 0.78
N TRP A 347 17.22 -14.68 1.25
CA TRP A 347 17.42 -15.74 2.24
C TRP A 347 16.83 -15.41 3.63
N ASP A 348 16.59 -14.13 3.90
CA ASP A 348 15.92 -13.63 5.10
C ASP A 348 14.41 -14.00 5.14
N LEU A 349 13.83 -14.46 4.02
CA LEU A 349 12.42 -14.86 3.98
C LEU A 349 12.13 -15.92 5.05
N ARG A 350 11.06 -15.69 5.79
CA ARG A 350 10.41 -16.69 6.64
C ARG A 350 9.00 -16.89 6.11
N ALA A 351 8.60 -18.15 5.95
CA ALA A 351 7.25 -18.48 5.52
C ALA A 351 6.78 -19.79 6.18
N PRO A 352 5.48 -19.93 6.51
CA PRO A 352 4.98 -21.09 7.25
C PRO A 352 5.20 -22.41 6.51
N TRP A 353 5.24 -22.39 5.17
CA TRP A 353 5.52 -23.55 4.33
C TRP A 353 7.02 -23.92 4.26
N LEU A 354 7.93 -23.01 4.62
CA LEU A 354 9.39 -23.20 4.54
C LEU A 354 10.02 -23.48 5.91
N GLU A 355 9.51 -22.88 6.98
CA GLU A 355 10.06 -23.03 8.33
C GLU A 355 10.21 -24.47 8.84
N PRO A 356 9.28 -25.41 8.56
CA PRO A 356 9.45 -26.81 8.96
C PRO A 356 10.70 -27.50 8.38
N LEU A 357 11.29 -26.95 7.31
CA LEU A 357 12.51 -27.46 6.73
C LEU A 357 13.76 -26.83 7.36
N ARG A 358 13.67 -25.67 8.01
CA ARG A 358 14.82 -24.90 8.50
C ARG A 358 15.33 -25.44 9.84
N GLY A 359 16.56 -25.94 9.87
CA GLY A 359 17.27 -26.35 11.09
C GLY A 359 18.08 -25.21 11.74
N PRO A 360 18.74 -25.46 12.89
CA PRO A 360 19.50 -24.44 13.64
C PRO A 360 20.63 -23.74 12.85
N ASN A 361 21.16 -24.40 11.81
CA ASN A 361 22.21 -23.84 10.94
C ASN A 361 21.67 -23.36 9.57
N GLY A 362 20.35 -23.13 9.47
CA GLY A 362 19.64 -22.91 8.20
C GLY A 362 19.54 -24.17 7.34
N THR A 363 20.05 -25.31 7.81
CA THR A 363 20.04 -26.58 7.06
C THR A 363 18.62 -27.03 6.78
N LEU A 364 18.31 -27.26 5.51
CA LEU A 364 17.09 -27.92 5.05
C LEU A 364 17.17 -29.43 5.38
N SER A 365 17.16 -29.80 6.66
CA SER A 365 17.60 -31.13 7.14
C SER A 365 16.66 -32.29 6.81
N ARG A 366 15.51 -32.03 6.18
CA ARG A 366 14.59 -33.06 5.66
C ARG A 366 14.84 -33.44 4.19
N THR A 367 15.89 -32.93 3.54
CA THR A 367 16.22 -33.34 2.16
C THR A 367 16.79 -34.74 2.07
N ASP A 368 17.32 -35.33 3.14
CA ASP A 368 17.83 -36.71 3.12
C ASP A 368 16.72 -37.71 3.49
N GLY A 369 15.81 -37.97 2.55
CA GLY A 369 14.96 -39.17 2.54
C GLY A 369 13.52 -39.05 3.07
N GLU A 370 13.09 -37.93 3.65
CA GLU A 370 11.72 -37.76 4.18
C GLU A 370 11.12 -36.35 3.92
N ILE A 371 11.09 -35.93 2.65
CA ILE A 371 10.04 -35.02 2.22
C ILE A 371 8.79 -35.89 2.04
N ASN A 372 8.08 -36.19 3.13
CA ASN A 372 6.75 -36.76 3.02
C ASN A 372 5.90 -35.78 2.21
N PHE A 373 5.33 -36.29 1.11
CA PHE A 373 4.47 -35.61 0.15
C PHE A 373 3.31 -34.90 0.86
N LEU A 374 3.53 -33.66 1.31
CA LEU A 374 2.51 -32.79 1.90
C LEU A 374 2.05 -31.70 0.93
N PHE A 375 2.65 -31.63 -0.28
CA PHE A 375 2.51 -30.48 -1.17
C PHE A 375 2.41 -30.88 -2.66
N GLU A 376 1.75 -31.99 -2.97
CA GLU A 376 1.28 -32.28 -4.32
C GLU A 376 -0.26 -32.17 -4.32
N VAL A 377 -0.80 -31.40 -5.26
CA VAL A 377 -2.23 -31.21 -5.45
C VAL A 377 -2.88 -32.58 -5.66
N GLU A 378 -3.81 -32.96 -4.78
CA GLU A 378 -4.55 -34.23 -4.84
C GLU A 378 -5.27 -34.33 -6.21
N GLU A 379 -4.89 -35.28 -7.05
CA GLU A 379 -5.69 -35.68 -8.23
C GLU A 379 -6.97 -36.36 -7.73
N GLU A 380 -8.14 -35.93 -8.19
CA GLU A 380 -9.43 -36.54 -7.86
C GLU A 380 -9.42 -38.05 -8.14
N GLY A 381 -9.43 -38.89 -7.09
CA GLY A 381 -9.58 -40.34 -7.31
C GLY A 381 -9.32 -41.32 -6.17
N GLU A 382 -8.65 -40.96 -5.06
CA GLU A 382 -8.34 -41.94 -3.98
C GLU A 382 -8.99 -41.58 -2.64
N GLU A 383 -9.49 -42.59 -1.92
CA GLU A 383 -10.14 -42.40 -0.61
C GLU A 383 -9.13 -41.98 0.47
N PRO A 384 -9.54 -41.12 1.42
CA PRO A 384 -8.64 -40.57 2.43
C PRO A 384 -8.23 -41.64 3.46
N LEU A 385 -6.91 -41.76 3.70
CA LEU A 385 -6.38 -42.57 4.80
C LEU A 385 -6.68 -41.93 6.16
N PRO A 386 -6.98 -42.72 7.20
CA PRO A 386 -7.33 -42.20 8.51
C PRO A 386 -6.06 -41.68 9.23
N ASN A 387 -6.09 -40.41 9.63
CA ASN A 387 -5.15 -39.70 10.52
C ASN A 387 -3.97 -38.91 9.89
N GLY A 388 -4.19 -38.19 8.79
CA GLY A 388 -3.28 -37.15 8.31
C GLY A 388 -3.99 -35.80 8.18
N ALA A 389 -3.42 -34.72 8.73
CA ALA A 389 -3.94 -33.35 8.58
C ALA A 389 -3.50 -32.79 7.21
N PHE A 390 -4.46 -32.39 6.39
CA PHE A 390 -4.22 -31.92 5.02
C PHE A 390 -4.15 -30.38 4.99
N THR A 391 -3.04 -29.82 4.51
CA THR A 391 -2.93 -28.41 4.13
C THR A 391 -3.01 -28.32 2.61
N LYS A 392 -4.05 -27.70 2.07
CA LYS A 392 -4.19 -27.48 0.62
C LYS A 392 -3.37 -26.26 0.21
N VAL A 393 -2.26 -26.47 -0.49
CA VAL A 393 -1.51 -25.41 -1.18
C VAL A 393 -1.76 -25.56 -2.68
N ILE A 394 -2.55 -24.66 -3.25
CA ILE A 394 -2.85 -24.66 -4.69
C ILE A 394 -1.66 -24.04 -5.44
N VAL A 395 -0.80 -24.88 -6.02
CA VAL A 395 0.13 -24.45 -7.08
C VAL A 395 -0.58 -24.66 -8.41
N HIS A 396 -0.98 -23.58 -9.07
CA HIS A 396 -1.76 -23.64 -10.31
C HIS A 396 -0.98 -24.35 -11.43
N GLN A 397 -1.57 -25.43 -11.93
CA GLN A 397 -1.03 -26.26 -13.02
C GLN A 397 -1.15 -25.49 -14.34
N SER A 398 -0.06 -24.87 -14.82
CA SER A 398 -0.02 -24.18 -16.12
C SER A 398 0.96 -24.78 -17.13
N LEU A 399 1.47 -26.00 -16.90
CA LEU A 399 2.45 -26.64 -17.78
C LEU A 399 2.15 -28.13 -18.01
N ARG A 400 1.01 -28.44 -18.64
CA ARG A 400 0.82 -29.69 -19.39
C ARG A 400 0.18 -29.41 -20.74
N GLU A 401 0.98 -28.90 -21.67
CA GLU A 401 0.82 -29.27 -23.07
C GLU A 401 2.15 -29.85 -23.59
N PRO A 402 2.15 -31.01 -24.25
CA PRO A 402 3.35 -31.53 -24.89
C PRO A 402 3.69 -30.63 -26.09
N LEU A 403 4.79 -29.90 -25.98
CA LEU A 403 5.38 -29.14 -27.09
C LEU A 403 5.83 -30.12 -28.19
N ASP A 404 4.95 -30.34 -29.17
CA ASP A 404 5.27 -31.07 -30.38
C ASP A 404 6.28 -30.27 -31.20
N SER A 405 7.46 -30.86 -31.37
CA SER A 405 8.64 -30.22 -31.96
C SER A 405 8.55 -30.23 -33.48
N ARG A 406 7.74 -29.33 -34.06
CA ARG A 406 7.85 -28.85 -35.45
C ARG A 406 6.78 -27.80 -35.79
N LYS A 407 7.10 -26.51 -35.57
CA LYS A 407 6.70 -25.32 -36.38
C LYS A 407 7.09 -24.04 -35.64
N ALA A 408 8.39 -23.70 -35.66
CA ALA A 408 8.82 -22.35 -35.35
C ALA A 408 8.60 -21.47 -36.60
N VAL A 409 7.50 -20.72 -36.62
CA VAL A 409 7.33 -19.57 -37.53
C VAL A 409 7.47 -18.31 -36.67
N THR A 410 8.49 -17.53 -37.01
CA THR A 410 8.83 -16.24 -36.43
C THR A 410 7.65 -15.25 -36.51
N LYS A 411 7.08 -14.91 -35.35
CA LYS A 411 6.34 -13.66 -35.14
C LYS A 411 6.77 -13.05 -33.82
N HIS A 412 7.51 -11.94 -33.89
CA HIS A 412 7.71 -11.06 -32.75
C HIS A 412 6.35 -10.55 -32.27
N HIS A 413 5.93 -10.97 -31.08
CA HIS A 413 4.86 -10.31 -30.32
C HIS A 413 5.53 -9.44 -29.25
N GLN A 414 5.39 -8.12 -29.38
CA GLN A 414 5.65 -7.20 -28.29
C GLN A 414 4.55 -7.36 -27.23
N PRO A 415 4.86 -7.24 -25.92
CA PRO A 415 3.87 -7.29 -24.87
C PRO A 415 2.96 -6.06 -24.96
N ARG A 416 1.68 -6.28 -25.26
CA ARG A 416 0.62 -5.26 -25.16
C ARG A 416 0.03 -5.30 -23.75
N SER A 417 0.73 -4.75 -22.76
CA SER A 417 0.14 -4.37 -21.48
C SER A 417 0.19 -2.85 -21.35
N GLY A 418 -0.97 -2.21 -21.50
CA GLY A 418 -1.11 -0.76 -21.35
C GLY A 418 -2.48 -0.43 -20.80
N LEU A 419 -2.52 0.54 -19.88
CA LEU A 419 -3.70 1.10 -19.18
C LEU A 419 -4.91 1.38 -20.10
N LYS A 420 -4.69 1.56 -21.40
CA LYS A 420 -5.72 1.71 -22.45
C LYS A 420 -6.70 0.53 -22.52
N HIS A 421 -6.22 -0.69 -22.28
CA HIS A 421 -7.10 -1.87 -22.29
C HIS A 421 -7.93 -1.97 -21.01
N LEU A 422 -7.39 -1.51 -19.88
CA LEU A 422 -8.06 -1.48 -18.58
C LEU A 422 -9.20 -0.46 -18.52
N LEU A 423 -9.08 0.65 -19.26
CA LEU A 423 -10.08 1.73 -19.32
C LEU A 423 -11.08 1.59 -20.49
N GLY A 424 -10.92 0.58 -21.35
CA GLY A 424 -11.80 0.38 -22.52
C GLY A 424 -11.71 1.46 -23.61
N ILE A 425 -10.79 2.42 -23.51
CA ILE A 425 -10.64 3.53 -24.47
C ILE A 425 -9.74 3.07 -25.61
N THR A 426 -10.35 2.71 -26.73
CA THR A 426 -9.65 2.39 -27.98
C THR A 426 -10.12 3.32 -29.10
N LYS A 427 -9.28 3.54 -30.13
CA LYS A 427 -9.64 4.32 -31.33
C LYS A 427 -10.91 3.83 -32.05
N GLU A 428 -11.37 2.61 -31.75
CA GLU A 428 -12.59 2.03 -32.29
C GLU A 428 -13.85 2.54 -31.57
N VAL A 429 -13.80 2.82 -30.26
CA VAL A 429 -14.94 3.37 -29.49
C VAL A 429 -15.26 4.80 -29.93
N GLY A 430 -14.23 5.59 -30.24
CA GLY A 430 -14.37 6.92 -30.84
C GLY A 430 -14.83 6.91 -32.30
N LYS A 431 -15.22 5.76 -32.88
CA LYS A 431 -15.80 5.66 -34.24
C LYS A 431 -17.24 5.18 -34.26
N ASP A 432 -17.82 4.86 -33.10
CA ASP A 432 -19.19 4.39 -33.00
C ASP A 432 -20.19 5.50 -33.43
N PRO A 433 -20.98 5.31 -34.50
CA PRO A 433 -21.95 6.29 -34.96
C PRO A 433 -23.12 6.51 -33.99
N GLY A 434 -23.29 5.67 -32.96
CA GLY A 434 -24.33 5.81 -31.93
C GLY A 434 -23.97 6.76 -30.78
N LEU A 435 -22.73 7.26 -30.70
CA LEU A 435 -22.25 8.05 -29.57
C LEU A 435 -22.46 9.56 -29.79
N PRO A 436 -23.02 10.32 -28.83
CA PRO A 436 -23.17 11.76 -28.94
C PRO A 436 -21.82 12.46 -29.19
N GLU A 437 -21.80 13.42 -30.11
CA GLU A 437 -20.58 14.07 -30.62
C GLU A 437 -19.73 14.73 -29.52
N ALA A 438 -20.38 15.28 -28.48
CA ALA A 438 -19.73 15.84 -27.30
C ALA A 438 -19.01 14.80 -26.44
N LEU A 439 -19.56 13.57 -26.34
CA LEU A 439 -18.95 12.48 -25.60
C LEU A 439 -17.74 11.92 -26.37
N ARG A 440 -17.86 11.83 -27.70
CA ARG A 440 -16.78 11.43 -28.61
C ARG A 440 -15.59 12.39 -28.53
N ALA A 441 -15.83 13.70 -28.53
CA ALA A 441 -14.80 14.72 -28.37
C ALA A 441 -14.12 14.64 -26.99
N ARG A 442 -14.90 14.36 -25.92
CA ARG A 442 -14.36 14.25 -24.56
C ARG A 442 -13.49 13.01 -24.37
N MET A 443 -13.87 11.88 -24.96
CA MET A 443 -13.08 10.64 -24.88
C MET A 443 -11.76 10.74 -25.66
N LEU A 444 -11.76 11.40 -26.82
CA LEU A 444 -10.54 11.66 -27.58
C LEU A 444 -9.58 12.59 -26.83
N SER A 445 -10.12 13.66 -26.20
CA SER A 445 -9.34 14.58 -25.35
C SER A 445 -8.71 13.87 -24.15
N LEU A 446 -9.43 12.94 -23.52
CA LEU A 446 -8.91 12.15 -22.40
C LEU A 446 -7.78 11.22 -22.84
N GLU A 447 -7.85 10.66 -24.05
CA GLU A 447 -6.78 9.81 -24.58
C GLU A 447 -5.49 10.62 -24.81
N ASP A 448 -5.60 11.84 -25.31
CA ASP A 448 -4.45 12.73 -25.53
C ASP A 448 -3.80 13.17 -24.20
N GLU A 449 -4.61 13.45 -23.18
CA GLU A 449 -4.10 13.75 -21.82
C GLU A 449 -3.39 12.55 -21.19
N VAL A 450 -3.96 11.34 -21.30
CA VAL A 450 -3.33 10.11 -20.79
C VAL A 450 -2.02 9.82 -21.53
N ASN A 451 -1.98 10.00 -22.86
CA ASN A 451 -0.74 9.82 -23.63
C ASN A 451 0.33 10.84 -23.26
N MET A 452 -0.04 12.09 -22.98
CA MET A 452 0.89 13.14 -22.54
C MET A 452 1.51 12.81 -21.17
N VAL A 453 0.68 12.39 -20.21
CA VAL A 453 1.13 12.03 -18.85
C VAL A 453 2.02 10.78 -18.89
N MET A 454 1.65 9.77 -19.66
CA MET A 454 2.44 8.55 -19.80
C MET A 454 3.75 8.78 -20.57
N GLY A 455 3.76 9.69 -21.54
CA GLY A 455 4.99 10.10 -22.24
C GLY A 455 5.98 10.83 -21.34
N GLN A 456 5.48 11.65 -20.40
CA GLN A 456 6.30 12.30 -19.37
C GLN A 456 6.86 11.28 -18.36
N TYR A 457 6.06 10.27 -17.99
CA TYR A 457 6.45 9.22 -17.06
C TYR A 457 7.53 8.30 -17.64
N LEU A 458 7.38 7.86 -18.89
CA LEU A 458 8.37 7.02 -19.58
C LEU A 458 9.68 7.79 -19.89
N GLY A 459 9.58 9.08 -20.22
CA GLY A 459 10.76 9.94 -20.42
C GLY A 459 11.59 10.14 -19.14
N ALA A 460 10.94 10.15 -17.97
CA ALA A 460 11.62 10.24 -16.68
C ALA A 460 12.30 8.92 -16.26
N VAL A 461 11.75 7.77 -16.66
CA VAL A 461 12.28 6.43 -16.34
C VAL A 461 13.47 6.05 -17.23
N GLU A 462 13.55 6.56 -18.47
CA GLU A 462 14.64 6.22 -19.40
C GLU A 462 15.88 7.15 -19.35
N GLY A 463 15.96 8.11 -18.44
CA GLY A 463 17.19 8.89 -18.22
C GLY A 463 17.69 9.69 -19.44
N LYS A 464 16.80 10.13 -20.35
CA LYS A 464 17.17 11.03 -21.44
C LYS A 464 16.96 12.49 -21.02
N GLY A 465 18.06 13.21 -20.85
CA GLY A 465 18.06 14.63 -20.50
C GLY A 465 17.25 15.50 -21.48
N LEU A 466 16.67 16.59 -20.95
CA LEU A 466 15.95 17.61 -21.69
C LEU A 466 16.79 18.17 -22.86
N THR A 467 16.63 17.63 -24.05
CA THR A 467 16.92 18.31 -25.32
C THR A 467 16.07 17.67 -26.41
N GLY A 468 14.92 18.28 -26.72
CA GLY A 468 14.03 17.73 -27.74
C GLY A 468 12.61 18.28 -27.83
N MET A 469 12.32 19.48 -27.28
CA MET A 469 11.15 20.27 -27.70
C MET A 469 11.64 21.60 -28.29
N ILE A 470 12.07 21.58 -29.55
CA ILE A 470 12.04 22.78 -30.41
C ILE A 470 11.57 22.32 -31.79
N GLY A 471 10.50 22.96 -32.26
CA GLY A 471 9.75 22.58 -33.44
C GLY A 471 10.54 22.55 -34.74
N THR A 472 10.07 21.71 -35.65
CA THR A 472 10.40 21.73 -37.07
C THR A 472 10.11 23.10 -37.68
N ARG A 473 11.16 23.85 -38.04
CA ARG A 473 11.13 24.86 -39.08
C ARG A 473 12.19 24.52 -40.12
N HIS A 474 11.78 24.41 -41.37
CA HIS A 474 12.63 24.24 -42.55
C HIS A 474 13.78 25.25 -42.60
N THR A 475 15.01 24.78 -42.85
CA THR A 475 15.96 25.38 -43.81
C THR A 475 17.08 24.39 -44.16
N ASN A 476 17.37 24.29 -45.46
CA ASN A 476 18.52 23.59 -46.06
C ASN A 476 19.87 24.05 -45.46
N THR A 477 20.84 23.15 -45.27
CA THR A 477 22.21 23.19 -45.86
C THR A 477 23.18 22.15 -45.24
N THR A 478 23.78 21.35 -46.13
CA THR A 478 25.18 20.87 -46.19
C THR A 478 26.10 20.86 -44.96
N THR A 479 26.64 19.65 -44.69
CA THR A 479 28.04 19.28 -44.33
C THR A 479 28.79 20.08 -43.24
N THR A 480 29.27 19.39 -42.19
CA THR A 480 30.72 19.09 -41.99
C THR A 480 30.96 18.22 -40.74
N ARG A 481 32.16 17.65 -40.71
CA ARG A 481 32.68 16.49 -39.95
C ARG A 481 33.74 16.97 -38.96
N TRP A 482 33.97 16.20 -37.88
CA TRP A 482 35.20 16.00 -37.05
C TRP A 482 34.93 16.16 -35.54
N LYS A 483 35.11 15.15 -34.68
CA LYS A 483 36.28 14.32 -34.24
C LYS A 483 37.05 14.95 -33.05
N GLY A 484 36.99 14.23 -31.90
CA GLY A 484 38.15 13.90 -31.08
C GLY A 484 38.45 14.78 -29.85
N GLY A 485 38.52 14.14 -28.67
CA GLY A 485 39.19 14.67 -27.48
C GLY A 485 38.90 13.84 -26.22
N ARG A 486 39.80 12.92 -25.87
CA ARG A 486 39.90 12.35 -24.52
C ARG A 486 40.59 13.37 -23.62
N SER A 487 40.11 13.53 -22.40
CA SER A 487 40.96 13.81 -21.24
C SER A 487 40.37 13.15 -20.00
N GLU A 488 41.26 12.52 -19.25
CA GLU A 488 41.06 11.85 -17.97
C GLU A 488 40.57 12.83 -16.89
N ASP A 489 39.59 12.40 -16.09
CA ASP A 489 39.52 12.66 -14.65
C ASP A 489 38.39 11.80 -14.05
N ASP A 490 38.76 10.62 -13.55
CA ASP A 490 37.91 9.80 -12.69
C ASP A 490 37.84 10.45 -11.31
N ARG A 491 36.71 11.10 -11.00
CA ARG A 491 36.26 11.32 -9.61
C ARG A 491 34.82 10.89 -9.47
N ALA A 492 34.63 9.89 -8.61
CA ALA A 492 33.36 9.39 -8.14
C ALA A 492 32.45 10.53 -7.64
N ILE A 493 31.24 10.64 -8.21
CA ILE A 493 30.16 11.47 -7.68
C ILE A 493 29.27 10.58 -6.83
N THR A 494 29.31 10.81 -5.51
CA THR A 494 28.37 10.29 -4.53
C THR A 494 27.00 10.97 -4.66
N PRO A 495 25.88 10.30 -4.30
CA PRO A 495 24.54 10.85 -4.43
C PRO A 495 24.26 11.82 -3.28
N CYS A 496 24.81 13.04 -3.35
CA CYS A 496 24.49 14.10 -2.38
C CYS A 496 24.44 15.51 -2.99
N SER A 497 24.42 15.65 -4.32
CA SER A 497 24.45 16.95 -5.02
C SER A 497 23.19 17.28 -5.85
N LEU A 498 22.08 16.55 -5.67
CA LEU A 498 20.82 16.84 -6.36
C LEU A 498 19.83 17.71 -5.57
N LEU A 499 20.27 18.35 -4.48
CA LEU A 499 19.42 19.15 -3.57
C LEU A 499 19.63 20.67 -3.66
N THR A 500 20.33 21.19 -4.68
CA THR A 500 20.66 22.63 -4.79
C THR A 500 20.37 23.29 -6.14
N SER A 501 19.35 22.86 -6.90
CA SER A 501 19.00 23.56 -8.16
C SER A 501 17.52 23.81 -8.46
N ILE A 502 16.60 23.78 -7.49
CA ILE A 502 15.20 24.19 -7.70
C ILE A 502 14.84 25.31 -6.71
N GLY A 503 15.61 26.40 -6.75
CA GLY A 503 15.45 27.54 -5.86
C GLY A 503 16.16 28.78 -6.38
N ARG A 504 15.71 29.31 -7.51
CA ARG A 504 16.00 30.69 -7.92
C ARG A 504 14.76 31.29 -8.58
N GLU A 505 13.99 32.02 -7.79
CA GLU A 505 13.03 33.02 -8.27
C GLU A 505 13.77 34.19 -8.95
N PRO A 506 13.15 34.88 -9.93
CA PRO A 506 13.68 36.12 -10.46
C PRO A 506 13.37 37.30 -9.53
N HIS A 507 14.41 38.09 -9.29
CA HIS A 507 14.43 39.35 -8.56
C HIS A 507 13.31 40.34 -8.95
N PHE A 508 12.63 40.90 -7.94
CA PHE A 508 12.10 42.28 -7.99
C PHE A 508 12.94 43.15 -7.04
N ARG A 509 13.46 44.26 -7.56
CA ARG A 509 14.15 45.31 -6.80
C ARG A 509 13.13 46.21 -6.09
N VAL A 510 13.58 46.74 -4.95
CA VAL A 510 12.97 47.78 -4.09
C VAL A 510 12.40 48.94 -4.88
#